data_AF-A0A836RD27-F1
#
_entry.id   AF-A0A836RD27-F1
#
_cell.length_a   1.000
_cell.length_b   1.000
_cell.length_c   1.000
_cell.angle_alpha   90.00
_cell.angle_beta   90.00
_cell.angle_gamma   90.00
#
_symmetry.space_group_name_H-M   'P 1'
#
loop_
_entity.id
_entity.type
_entity.pdbx_description
1 polymer ?
#
loop_
_entity_poly.entity_id
_entity_poly.type
_entity_poly.pdbx_seq_one_letter_code
_entity_poly.pdbx_strand_id
1 'polypeptide(L)'
;MMANPLQHNASHKGWINLLSERIRAVERKMRSPGSIGHPGWRPSEFGPLEPLFAPNGLEAGSLVEWLSEGGGDGAMTLAFLLVRCVLDESGVLVVIDDRAPARRGASADPSPAAWSFYAPGAVHGGLPLDRLIVVRPEGRRDRLWALEQSLRCVG
;
A
#
# COMPACT_ATOMS: atom_id res chain seq x y z
N MET A 1 11.89 52.75 -13.32
CA MET A 1 12.40 52.07 -12.10
C MET A 1 11.70 50.72 -12.03
N MET A 2 12.35 49.66 -12.53
CA MET A 2 11.72 48.34 -12.72
C MET A 2 11.79 47.51 -11.45
N ALA A 3 10.65 46.98 -11.01
CA ALA A 3 10.55 46.06 -9.88
C ALA A 3 11.21 44.71 -10.23
N ASN A 4 12.09 44.24 -9.34
CA ASN A 4 12.92 43.06 -9.56
C ASN A 4 12.11 41.76 -9.36
N PRO A 5 11.90 40.92 -10.40
CA PRO A 5 11.09 39.70 -10.33
C PRO A 5 11.70 38.59 -9.45
N LEU A 6 12.93 38.75 -8.97
CA LEU A 6 13.62 37.76 -8.14
C LEU A 6 13.18 37.74 -6.66
N GLN A 7 12.52 38.79 -6.16
CA GLN A 7 12.07 38.85 -4.75
C GLN A 7 10.80 38.02 -4.50
N HIS A 8 9.92 37.86 -5.49
CA HIS A 8 8.66 37.11 -5.34
C HIS A 8 8.89 35.58 -5.30
N ASN A 9 9.92 35.10 -6.00
CA ASN A 9 10.21 33.66 -6.13
C ASN A 9 10.93 33.09 -4.88
N ALA A 10 11.72 33.93 -4.21
CA ALA A 10 12.37 33.57 -2.94
C ALA A 10 11.35 33.39 -1.80
N SER A 11 10.32 34.24 -1.75
CA SER A 11 9.23 34.12 -0.77
C SER A 11 8.39 32.87 -1.04
N HIS A 12 8.03 32.59 -2.29
CA HIS A 12 7.23 31.42 -2.64
C HIS A 12 7.94 30.09 -2.34
N LYS A 13 9.24 29.97 -2.67
CA LYS A 13 10.05 28.81 -2.26
C LYS A 13 10.19 28.72 -0.74
N GLY A 14 10.31 29.85 -0.05
CA GLY A 14 10.30 29.92 1.41
C GLY A 14 9.01 29.36 2.02
N TRP A 15 7.86 29.71 1.45
CA TRP A 15 6.56 29.18 1.87
C TRP A 15 6.38 27.68 1.58
N ILE A 16 6.84 27.20 0.41
CA ILE A 16 6.80 25.77 0.08
C ILE A 16 7.66 24.95 1.05
N ASN A 17 8.87 25.44 1.36
CA ASN A 17 9.76 24.77 2.30
C ASN A 17 9.19 24.77 3.71
N LEU A 18 8.67 25.92 4.17
CA LEU A 18 8.03 26.05 5.47
C LEU A 18 6.81 25.13 5.60
N LEU A 19 5.97 25.04 4.55
CA LEU A 19 4.81 24.17 4.55
C LEU A 19 5.23 22.69 4.52
N SER A 20 6.24 22.33 3.71
CA SER A 20 6.80 20.99 3.66
C SER A 20 7.40 20.57 5.00
N GLU A 21 8.08 21.48 5.70
CA GLU A 21 8.61 21.26 7.05
C GLU A 21 7.49 21.10 8.07
N ARG A 22 6.42 21.88 7.99
CA ARG A 22 5.22 21.73 8.84
C ARG A 22 4.50 20.41 8.59
N ILE A 23 4.34 20.01 7.34
CA ILE A 23 3.74 18.71 6.98
C ILE A 23 4.61 17.57 7.54
N ARG A 24 5.94 17.59 7.29
CA ARG A 24 6.87 16.60 7.85
C ARG A 24 6.91 16.59 9.37
N ALA A 25 6.70 17.73 10.03
CA ALA A 25 6.61 17.80 11.49
C ALA A 25 5.31 17.15 12.00
N VAL A 26 4.19 17.37 11.31
CA VAL A 26 2.90 16.72 11.60
C VAL A 26 3.00 15.21 11.34
N GLU A 27 3.57 14.78 10.22
CA GLU A 27 3.79 13.37 9.88
C GLU A 27 4.70 12.68 10.91
N ARG A 28 5.79 13.31 11.36
CA ARG A 28 6.66 12.76 12.43
C ARG A 28 5.94 12.68 13.77
N LYS A 29 5.06 13.64 14.07
CA LYS A 29 4.24 13.64 15.29
C LYS A 29 3.15 12.57 15.23
N MET A 30 2.57 12.32 14.05
CA MET A 30 1.65 11.20 13.80
C MET A 30 2.37 9.84 13.82
N ARG A 31 3.65 9.79 13.43
CA ARG A 31 4.54 8.62 13.56
C ARG A 31 5.17 8.46 14.96
N SER A 32 4.84 9.34 15.92
CA SER A 32 5.37 9.19 17.27
C SER A 32 4.70 8.00 17.97
N PRO A 33 5.42 7.13 18.72
CA PRO A 33 4.90 5.85 19.25
C PRO A 33 3.87 5.97 20.38
N GLY A 34 3.14 7.09 20.48
CA GLY A 34 2.51 7.55 21.71
C GLY A 34 1.00 7.76 21.71
N SER A 35 0.28 7.52 20.60
CA SER A 35 -1.19 7.62 20.64
C SER A 35 -1.85 6.63 19.70
N ILE A 36 -2.50 5.63 20.33
CA ILE A 36 -3.28 4.52 19.77
C ILE A 36 -2.42 3.39 19.20
N GLY A 37 -1.82 2.59 20.11
CA GLY A 37 -1.47 1.18 19.86
C GLY A 37 -0.01 0.78 19.62
N HIS A 38 0.89 0.94 20.62
CA HIS A 38 2.21 0.26 20.82
C HIS A 38 3.25 0.25 19.67
N PRO A 39 4.56 0.02 19.92
CA PRO A 39 5.58 -0.01 18.87
C PRO A 39 5.24 -1.15 17.90
N GLY A 40 4.79 -0.77 16.70
CA GLY A 40 3.98 -1.57 15.76
C GLY A 40 4.77 -2.61 15.00
N TRP A 41 5.53 -3.41 15.73
CA TRP A 41 6.22 -4.53 15.17
C TRP A 41 5.34 -5.79 15.29
N ARG A 42 5.00 -6.39 14.15
CA ARG A 42 4.21 -7.63 14.11
C ARG A 42 5.13 -8.81 13.79
N PRO A 43 5.20 -9.84 14.65
CA PRO A 43 5.82 -11.10 14.28
C PRO A 43 5.11 -11.58 13.01
N SER A 44 5.86 -11.88 11.96
CA SER A 44 5.23 -12.37 10.75
C SER A 44 4.73 -13.81 10.94
N GLU A 45 5.16 -14.52 12.01
CA GLU A 45 4.88 -15.94 12.27
C GLU A 45 4.90 -16.78 10.98
N PHE A 46 5.78 -16.40 10.06
CA PHE A 46 5.67 -16.77 8.65
C PHE A 46 6.44 -18.03 8.35
N GLY A 47 6.50 -18.93 9.33
CA GLY A 47 7.31 -20.14 9.35
C GLY A 47 8.60 -20.02 8.49
N PRO A 48 8.65 -20.64 7.29
CA PRO A 48 9.84 -20.65 6.45
C PRO A 48 10.35 -19.29 5.95
N LEU A 49 9.52 -18.24 5.92
CA LEU A 49 9.90 -16.91 5.42
C LEU A 49 10.27 -15.93 6.54
N GLU A 50 10.16 -16.32 7.81
CA GLU A 50 10.62 -15.51 8.94
C GLU A 50 12.06 -14.98 8.77
N PRO A 51 13.01 -15.76 8.22
CA PRO A 51 14.37 -15.27 7.97
C PRO A 51 14.49 -14.15 6.93
N LEU A 52 13.45 -13.91 6.11
CA LEU A 52 13.42 -12.86 5.09
C LEU A 52 13.00 -11.51 5.66
N PHE A 53 12.40 -11.50 6.85
CA PHE A 53 11.99 -10.30 7.54
C PHE A 53 13.07 -9.83 8.52
N ALA A 54 13.03 -8.56 8.93
CA ALA A 54 13.97 -8.09 9.95
C ALA A 54 13.71 -8.83 11.28
N PRO A 55 14.67 -8.85 12.23
CA PRO A 55 14.66 -9.77 13.37
C PRO A 55 13.40 -9.80 14.23
N ASN A 56 12.58 -8.76 14.17
CA ASN A 56 11.36 -8.73 14.93
C ASN A 56 10.14 -9.27 14.09
N GLY A 57 10.17 -9.34 12.72
CA GLY A 57 9.03 -9.35 11.74
C GLY A 57 8.83 -8.12 10.76
N LEU A 58 7.65 -7.49 10.71
CA LEU A 58 7.37 -6.27 9.91
C LEU A 58 6.90 -5.07 10.74
N GLU A 59 7.41 -3.87 10.43
CA GLU A 59 6.97 -2.61 11.04
C GLU A 59 5.74 -2.03 10.32
N ALA A 60 4.76 -1.54 11.08
CA ALA A 60 3.65 -0.76 10.54
C ALA A 60 4.16 0.44 9.71
N GLY A 61 3.61 0.61 8.51
CA GLY A 61 4.07 1.64 7.56
C GLY A 61 5.24 1.23 6.67
N SER A 62 5.69 -0.03 6.75
CA SER A 62 6.63 -0.61 5.78
C SER A 62 5.98 -0.85 4.41
N LEU A 63 6.80 -0.83 3.37
CA LEU A 63 6.42 -1.25 2.01
C LEU A 63 7.10 -2.59 1.70
N VAL A 64 6.31 -3.59 1.32
CA VAL A 64 6.79 -4.90 0.88
C VAL A 64 6.42 -5.09 -0.58
N GLU A 65 7.40 -5.50 -1.39
CA GLU A 65 7.21 -5.80 -2.81
C GLU A 65 7.52 -7.27 -3.09
N TRP A 66 6.58 -7.98 -3.71
CA TRP A 66 6.76 -9.35 -4.20
C TRP A 66 7.07 -9.33 -5.68
N LEU A 67 8.28 -9.74 -6.05
CA LEU A 67 8.71 -9.83 -7.45
C LEU A 67 8.32 -11.19 -8.02
N SER A 68 7.68 -11.16 -9.19
CA SER A 68 7.10 -12.31 -9.89
C SER A 68 7.62 -12.36 -11.32
N GLU A 69 8.01 -13.55 -11.79
CA GLU A 69 8.41 -13.76 -13.19
C GLU A 69 7.21 -14.09 -14.11
N GLY A 70 6.04 -14.39 -13.55
CA GLY A 70 4.87 -14.78 -14.33
C GLY A 70 3.67 -15.25 -13.49
N GLY A 71 2.56 -15.55 -14.17
CA GLY A 71 1.34 -16.01 -13.49
C GLY A 71 1.50 -17.40 -12.88
N GLY A 72 1.01 -17.58 -11.65
CA GLY A 72 0.97 -18.89 -10.96
C GLY A 72 2.18 -19.17 -10.06
N ASP A 73 2.98 -18.15 -9.74
CA ASP A 73 4.17 -18.24 -8.89
C ASP A 73 3.89 -18.17 -7.37
N GLY A 74 2.64 -17.91 -6.99
CA GLY A 74 2.22 -17.84 -5.59
C GLY A 74 2.42 -16.48 -4.91
N ALA A 75 2.81 -15.42 -5.62
CA ALA A 75 3.00 -14.10 -5.03
C ALA A 75 1.75 -13.59 -4.28
N MET A 76 0.56 -13.79 -4.85
CA MET A 76 -0.70 -13.45 -4.19
C MET A 76 -0.99 -14.31 -2.96
N THR A 77 -0.62 -15.60 -2.98
CA THR A 77 -0.75 -16.49 -1.82
C THR A 77 0.13 -16.00 -0.68
N LEU A 78 1.38 -15.62 -0.99
CA LEU A 78 2.30 -15.04 0.00
C LEU A 78 1.77 -13.72 0.54
N ALA A 79 1.22 -12.85 -0.32
CA ALA A 79 0.61 -11.60 0.12
C ALA A 79 -0.57 -11.84 1.08
N PHE A 80 -1.46 -12.78 0.79
CA PHE A 80 -2.58 -13.09 1.67
C PHE A 80 -2.13 -13.68 3.00
N LEU A 81 -1.21 -14.64 2.96
CA LEU A 81 -0.64 -15.17 4.19
C LEU A 81 -0.03 -14.01 5.01
N LEU A 82 0.73 -13.09 4.39
CA LEU A 82 1.39 -11.98 5.08
C LEU A 82 0.39 -11.09 5.78
N VAL A 83 -0.67 -10.72 5.05
CA VAL A 83 -1.76 -9.93 5.59
C VAL A 83 -2.39 -10.60 6.82
N ARG A 84 -2.62 -11.92 6.83
CA ARG A 84 -3.19 -12.59 8.00
C ARG A 84 -2.35 -12.42 9.26
N CYS A 85 -1.03 -12.41 9.11
CA CYS A 85 -0.12 -12.33 10.25
C CYS A 85 0.00 -10.89 10.78
N VAL A 86 -0.14 -9.89 9.91
CA VAL A 86 0.02 -8.47 10.30
C VAL A 86 -1.30 -7.75 10.56
N LEU A 87 -2.43 -8.25 10.04
CA LEU A 87 -3.75 -7.67 10.23
C LEU A 87 -4.28 -8.07 11.62
N ASP A 88 -4.44 -7.07 12.48
CA ASP A 88 -5.05 -7.28 13.80
C ASP A 88 -6.59 -7.32 13.74
N GLU A 89 -7.22 -7.50 14.91
CA GLU A 89 -8.68 -7.60 15.03
C GLU A 89 -9.42 -6.31 14.64
N SER A 90 -8.75 -5.16 14.67
CA SER A 90 -9.31 -3.86 14.29
C SER A 90 -9.00 -3.43 12.86
N GLY A 91 -7.95 -3.98 12.25
CA GLY A 91 -7.48 -3.54 10.95
C GLY A 91 -8.43 -3.85 9.80
N VAL A 92 -8.37 -2.98 8.78
CA VAL A 92 -9.06 -3.13 7.48
C VAL A 92 -8.03 -3.48 6.40
N LEU A 93 -8.37 -4.46 5.55
CA LEU A 93 -7.59 -4.81 4.37
C LEU A 93 -8.13 -4.10 3.14
N VAL A 94 -7.31 -3.29 2.49
CA VAL A 94 -7.63 -2.71 1.17
C VAL A 94 -6.85 -3.44 0.09
N VAL A 95 -7.57 -4.00 -0.89
CA VAL A 95 -7.01 -4.60 -2.10
C VAL A 95 -7.26 -3.67 -3.27
N ILE A 96 -6.18 -3.23 -3.91
CA ILE A 96 -6.26 -2.48 -5.17
C ILE A 96 -6.08 -3.49 -6.30
N ASP A 97 -7.19 -3.87 -6.91
CA ASP A 97 -7.27 -4.88 -7.97
C ASP A 97 -7.22 -4.17 -9.33
N ASP A 98 -6.02 -4.03 -9.88
CA ASP A 98 -5.82 -3.47 -11.21
C ASP A 98 -6.24 -4.47 -12.30
N ARG A 99 -6.69 -3.95 -13.45
CA ARG A 99 -6.85 -4.80 -14.65
C ARG A 99 -5.48 -5.32 -15.08
N ALA A 100 -5.33 -6.64 -15.10
CA ALA A 100 -4.13 -7.25 -15.63
C ALA A 100 -3.99 -6.88 -17.12
N PRO A 101 -2.81 -6.42 -17.59
CA PRO A 101 -2.58 -6.28 -19.02
C PRO A 101 -2.77 -7.65 -19.69
N ALA A 102 -3.31 -7.66 -20.91
CA ALA A 102 -3.41 -8.89 -21.70
C ALA A 102 -2.04 -9.57 -21.74
N ARG A 103 -1.99 -10.85 -21.32
CA ARG A 103 -0.73 -11.61 -21.24
C ARG A 103 -0.06 -11.59 -22.63
N ARG A 104 1.20 -11.16 -22.72
CA ARG A 104 1.98 -11.35 -23.96
C ARG A 104 2.09 -12.86 -24.23
N GLY A 105 1.59 -13.28 -25.39
CA GLY A 105 1.60 -14.69 -25.80
C GLY A 105 0.33 -15.49 -25.47
N ALA A 106 -0.70 -14.87 -24.88
CA ALA A 106 -2.02 -15.48 -24.89
C ALA A 106 -2.57 -15.47 -26.32
N SER A 107 -3.16 -16.60 -26.72
CA SER A 107 -3.91 -16.80 -27.97
C SER A 107 -4.72 -15.55 -28.35
N ALA A 108 -4.93 -15.33 -29.66
CA ALA A 108 -5.60 -14.19 -30.28
C ALA A 108 -7.07 -13.95 -29.86
N ASP A 109 -7.51 -14.55 -28.76
CA ASP A 109 -8.76 -14.25 -28.09
C ASP A 109 -8.56 -13.02 -27.19
N PRO A 110 -9.12 -11.85 -27.54
CA PRO A 110 -9.05 -10.65 -26.74
C PRO A 110 -10.04 -10.82 -25.58
N SER A 111 -9.74 -11.73 -24.65
CA SER A 111 -10.47 -11.78 -23.40
C SER A 111 -10.24 -10.44 -22.70
N PRO A 112 -11.31 -9.68 -22.37
CA PRO A 112 -11.16 -8.37 -21.77
C PRO A 112 -10.30 -8.50 -20.53
N ALA A 113 -9.34 -7.58 -20.37
CA ALA A 113 -8.45 -7.49 -19.22
C ALA A 113 -9.25 -7.71 -17.92
N ALA A 114 -9.14 -8.91 -17.38
CA ALA A 114 -9.93 -9.34 -16.25
C ALA A 114 -9.33 -8.79 -14.96
N TRP A 115 -10.20 -8.49 -14.03
CA TRP A 115 -9.85 -8.27 -12.64
C TRP A 115 -9.15 -9.52 -12.08
N SER A 116 -8.08 -9.32 -11.32
CA SER A 116 -7.18 -10.37 -10.89
C SER A 116 -7.52 -10.93 -9.51
N PHE A 117 -8.19 -10.13 -8.67
CA PHE A 117 -8.54 -10.53 -7.32
C PHE A 117 -9.65 -11.59 -7.31
N TYR A 118 -9.33 -12.76 -6.76
CA TYR A 118 -10.24 -13.88 -6.61
C TYR A 118 -10.69 -14.03 -5.15
N ALA A 119 -11.86 -13.45 -4.82
CA ALA A 119 -12.39 -13.42 -3.46
C ALA A 119 -12.52 -14.80 -2.79
N PRO A 120 -12.98 -15.88 -3.45
CA PRO A 120 -13.03 -17.19 -2.80
C PRO A 120 -11.67 -17.72 -2.35
N GLY A 121 -10.59 -17.37 -3.07
CA GLY A 121 -9.22 -17.69 -2.68
C GLY A 121 -8.77 -16.93 -1.43
N ALA A 122 -9.15 -15.65 -1.31
CA ALA A 122 -8.91 -14.85 -0.11
C ALA A 122 -9.64 -15.43 1.13
N VAL A 123 -10.88 -15.91 0.95
CA VAL A 123 -11.68 -16.56 2.02
C VAL A 123 -11.01 -17.84 2.51
N HIS A 124 -10.65 -18.74 1.61
CA HIS A 124 -9.94 -19.97 1.97
C HIS A 124 -8.56 -19.67 2.55
N GLY A 125 -7.97 -18.56 2.10
CA GLY A 125 -6.78 -17.98 2.67
C GLY A 125 -6.97 -17.50 4.10
N GLY A 126 -8.18 -17.35 4.64
CA GLY A 126 -8.43 -16.92 6.02
C GLY A 126 -8.45 -15.40 6.20
N LEU A 127 -8.71 -14.63 5.13
CA LEU A 127 -8.88 -13.18 5.21
C LEU A 127 -10.28 -12.78 5.69
N PRO A 128 -10.42 -11.75 6.54
CA PRO A 128 -11.70 -11.29 7.05
C PRO A 128 -12.46 -10.48 5.98
N LEU A 129 -13.46 -11.10 5.34
CA LEU A 129 -14.24 -10.45 4.27
C LEU A 129 -15.05 -9.25 4.75
N ASP A 130 -15.49 -9.27 6.00
CA ASP A 130 -16.23 -8.19 6.66
C ASP A 130 -15.37 -6.91 6.82
N ARG A 131 -14.04 -7.05 6.69
CA ARG A 131 -13.05 -5.98 6.80
C ARG A 131 -12.20 -5.84 5.54
N LEU A 132 -12.71 -6.33 4.40
CA LEU A 132 -12.05 -6.26 3.10
C LEU A 132 -12.72 -5.21 2.20
N ILE A 133 -11.93 -4.26 1.71
CA ILE A 133 -12.33 -3.31 0.67
C ILE A 133 -11.58 -3.65 -0.61
N VAL A 134 -12.31 -3.92 -1.70
CA VAL A 134 -11.72 -4.12 -3.04
C VAL A 134 -11.96 -2.89 -3.88
N VAL A 135 -10.88 -2.23 -4.29
CA VAL A 135 -10.90 -1.06 -5.19
C VAL A 135 -10.46 -1.51 -6.58
N ARG A 136 -11.28 -1.18 -7.58
CA ARG A 136 -11.04 -1.51 -9.00
C ARG A 136 -10.88 -0.21 -9.80
N PRO A 137 -9.68 0.37 -9.84
CA PRO A 137 -9.45 1.65 -10.49
C PRO A 137 -9.57 1.53 -12.02
N GLU A 138 -10.05 2.59 -12.68
CA GLU A 138 -10.16 2.62 -14.15
C GLU A 138 -8.82 2.91 -14.83
N GLY A 139 -7.87 3.49 -14.08
CA GLY A 139 -6.54 3.77 -14.58
C GLY A 139 -5.55 4.22 -13.51
N ARG A 140 -4.35 4.60 -13.97
CA ARG A 140 -3.21 4.91 -13.10
C ARG A 140 -3.50 6.01 -12.07
N ARG A 141 -4.26 7.04 -12.44
CA ARG A 141 -4.59 8.16 -11.55
C ARG A 141 -5.45 7.68 -10.38
N ASP A 142 -6.50 6.92 -10.67
CA ASP A 142 -7.43 6.41 -9.66
C ASP A 142 -6.75 5.41 -8.75
N ARG A 143 -5.84 4.60 -9.29
CA ARG A 143 -5.00 3.68 -8.51
C ARG A 143 -4.15 4.40 -7.47
N LEU A 144 -3.40 5.42 -7.91
CA LEU A 144 -2.55 6.20 -7.01
C LEU A 144 -3.40 6.94 -5.97
N TRP A 145 -4.54 7.46 -6.39
CA TRP A 145 -5.47 8.12 -5.47
C TRP A 145 -6.02 7.16 -4.42
N ALA A 146 -6.48 5.97 -4.83
CA ALA A 146 -6.97 4.94 -3.93
C ALA A 146 -5.90 4.50 -2.92
N LEU A 147 -4.66 4.31 -3.37
CA LEU A 147 -3.53 4.00 -2.50
C LEU A 147 -3.30 5.12 -1.47
N GLU A 148 -3.22 6.38 -1.92
CA GLU A 148 -3.02 7.50 -1.01
C GLU A 148 -4.15 7.64 0.01
N GLN A 149 -5.41 7.50 -0.40
CA GLN A 149 -6.54 7.60 0.52
C GLN A 149 -6.52 6.46 1.54
N SER A 150 -6.22 5.24 1.11
CA SER A 150 -6.12 4.07 1.99
C SER A 150 -5.06 4.26 3.08
N LEU A 151 -3.96 4.94 2.77
CA LEU A 151 -2.87 5.22 3.72
C LEU A 151 -3.14 6.44 4.62
N ARG A 152 -4.07 7.33 4.25
CA ARG A 152 -4.44 8.53 5.02
C ARG A 152 -5.59 8.27 6.00
N CYS A 153 -6.46 7.33 5.67
CA CYS A 153 -7.57 6.94 6.53
C CYS A 153 -7.05 6.13 7.71
N VAL A 154 -7.60 6.39 8.89
CA VAL A 154 -7.47 5.47 10.02
C VAL A 154 -8.46 4.34 9.75
N GLY A 155 -7.94 3.11 9.64
CA GLY A 155 -8.74 1.88 9.60
C GLY A 155 -9.33 1.55 10.95
#